data_AF-A0A942TF18-F1
#
_entry.id   AF-A0A942TF18-F1
#
_cell.length_a   1.000
_cell.length_b   1.000
_cell.length_c   1.000
_cell.angle_alpha   90.00
_cell.angle_beta   90.00
_cell.angle_gamma   90.00
#
_symmetry.space_group_name_H-M   'P 1'
#
loop_
_entity.id
_entity.type
_entity.pdbx_description
1 polymer ?
#
loop_
_entity_poly.entity_id
_entity_poly.type
_entity_poly.pdbx_seq_one_letter_code
_entity_poly.pdbx_strand_id
1 'polypeptide(L)'
;MPAERILSYTPREFMIMMQANVERHYDEYERMAIEAIMREGAHRAKKPKATDLFKRPKEGISNRNNLAEMKEETERLNDWLARITPARKEDANG
;
A
#
# COMPACT_ATOMS: atom_id res chain seq x y z
N MET A 1 -2.57 -8.41 12.55
CA MET A 1 -4.04 -8.37 12.72
C MET A 1 -4.58 -9.78 12.59
N PRO A 2 -5.39 -10.28 13.55
CA PRO A 2 -6.01 -11.60 13.42
C PRO A 2 -7.04 -11.60 12.28
N ALA A 3 -7.06 -12.67 11.49
CA ALA A 3 -7.85 -12.79 10.25
C ALA A 3 -9.37 -12.61 10.46
N GLU A 4 -9.86 -12.99 11.64
CA GLU A 4 -11.29 -12.90 12.01
C GLU A 4 -11.82 -11.46 12.02
N ARG A 5 -11.00 -10.47 12.42
CA ARG A 5 -11.42 -9.06 12.41
C ARG A 5 -11.49 -8.48 11.00
N ILE A 6 -10.72 -9.01 10.06
CA ILE A 6 -10.71 -8.53 8.68
C ILE A 6 -12.03 -8.91 8.00
N LEU A 7 -12.50 -10.14 8.24
CA LEU A 7 -13.73 -10.68 7.67
C LEU A 7 -15.00 -10.06 8.26
N SER A 8 -14.91 -9.40 9.43
CA SER A 8 -16.05 -8.72 10.05
C SER A 8 -16.35 -7.32 9.50
N TYR A 9 -15.44 -6.74 8.71
CA TYR A 9 -15.65 -5.40 8.14
C TYR A 9 -16.41 -5.45 6.82
N THR A 10 -17.28 -4.48 6.61
CA THR A 10 -17.76 -4.20 5.25
C THR A 10 -16.60 -3.73 4.36
N PRO A 11 -16.70 -3.88 3.03
CA PRO A 11 -15.64 -3.44 2.12
C PRO A 11 -15.23 -1.97 2.32
N ARG A 12 -16.19 -1.10 2.63
CA ARG A 12 -15.94 0.31 2.91
C ARG A 12 -15.16 0.51 4.21
N GLU A 13 -15.56 -0.15 5.29
CA GLU A 13 -14.87 -0.06 6.57
C GLU A 13 -13.45 -0.62 6.48
N PHE A 14 -13.26 -1.71 5.74
CA PHE A 14 -11.94 -2.25 5.47
C PHE A 14 -11.05 -1.25 4.72
N MET A 15 -11.58 -0.59 3.68
CA MET A 15 -10.84 0.45 2.95
C MET A 15 -10.42 1.61 3.86
N ILE A 16 -11.34 2.12 4.69
CA ILE A 16 -11.05 3.20 5.64
C ILE A 16 -9.99 2.76 6.65
N MET A 17 -10.10 1.54 7.16
CA MET A 17 -9.12 0.97 8.09
C MET A 17 -7.73 0.84 7.44
N MET A 18 -7.66 0.36 6.20
CA MET A 18 -6.40 0.25 5.46
C MET A 18 -5.77 1.63 5.22
N GLN A 19 -6.57 2.64 4.85
CA GLN A 19 -6.09 4.02 4.71
C GLN A 19 -5.53 4.57 6.02
N ALA A 20 -6.28 4.41 7.12
CA ALA A 20 -5.83 4.85 8.44
C ALA A 20 -4.54 4.14 8.89
N ASN A 21 -4.38 2.85 8.53
CA ASN A 21 -3.14 2.13 8.82
C ASN A 21 -1.95 2.69 8.04
N VAL A 22 -2.13 3.03 6.76
CA VAL A 22 -1.08 3.66 5.94
C VAL A 22 -0.71 5.03 6.49
N GLU A 23 -1.69 5.86 6.86
CA GLU A 23 -1.45 7.17 7.49
C GLU A 23 -0.63 7.05 8.77
N ARG A 24 -0.96 6.06 9.62
CA ARG A 24 -0.21 5.80 10.84
C ARG A 24 1.26 5.49 10.59
N HIS A 25 1.58 4.75 9.52
CA HIS A 25 2.97 4.48 9.15
C HIS A 25 3.67 5.76 8.68
N TYR A 26 2.98 6.63 7.94
CA TYR A 26 3.54 7.92 7.53
C TYR A 26 3.84 8.83 8.72
N ASP A 27 2.95 8.90 9.72
CA ASP A 27 3.21 9.63 10.96
C ASP A 27 4.46 9.11 11.68
N GLU A 28 4.65 7.78 11.68
CA GLU A 28 5.81 7.16 12.29
C GLU A 28 7.11 7.52 11.56
N TYR A 29 7.11 7.51 10.22
CA TYR A 29 8.26 7.93 9.43
C TYR A 29 8.59 9.41 9.61
N GLU A 30 7.59 10.29 9.71
CA GLU A 30 7.81 11.71 10.02
C GLU A 30 8.48 11.87 11.38
N ARG A 31 8.02 11.12 12.39
CA ARG A 31 8.63 11.12 13.73
C ARG A 31 10.08 10.60 13.69
N MET A 32 10.34 9.51 12.99
CA MET A 32 11.70 8.97 12.84
C MET A 32 12.63 9.95 12.13
N ALA A 33 12.15 10.66 11.10
CA ALA A 33 12.91 11.69 10.41
C ALA A 33 13.30 12.84 11.36
N ILE A 34 12.38 13.27 12.22
CA ILE A 34 12.66 14.29 13.24
C ILE A 34 13.70 13.78 14.24
N GLU A 35 13.55 12.55 14.73
CA GLU A 35 14.50 11.96 15.68
C GLU A 35 15.90 11.83 15.07
N ALA A 36 16.00 11.40 13.81
CA ALA A 36 17.26 11.33 13.08
C ALA A 36 17.93 12.70 12.95
N ILE A 37 17.15 13.76 12.69
CA ILE A 37 17.67 15.14 12.65
C ILE A 37 18.12 15.62 14.02
N MET A 38 17.39 15.29 15.09
CA MET A 38 17.81 15.63 16.44
C MET A 38 19.14 14.96 16.80
N ARG A 39 19.31 13.69 16.43
CA ARG A 39 20.56 12.93 16.65
C ARG A 39 21.73 13.47 15.81
N GLU A 40 21.51 13.75 14.53
CA GLU A 40 22.58 14.28 13.64
C GLU A 40 22.86 15.78 13.82
N GLY A 41 21.86 16.55 14.26
CA GLY A 41 21.94 18.01 14.41
C GLY A 41 22.95 18.48 15.46
N ALA A 42 23.42 17.58 16.33
CA ALA A 42 24.51 17.82 17.27
C ALA A 42 25.90 17.65 16.62
N HIS A 43 26.01 16.96 15.47
CA HIS A 43 27.28 16.57 14.85
C HIS A 43 27.64 17.34 13.57
N ARG A 44 26.66 17.94 12.85
CA ARG A 44 26.90 18.55 11.52
C ARG A 44 26.58 20.05 11.50
N ALA A 45 27.43 20.82 10.80
CA ALA A 45 27.25 22.25 10.56
C ALA A 45 26.05 22.56 9.63
N LYS A 46 25.68 21.62 8.74
CA LYS A 46 24.54 21.73 7.84
C LYS A 46 23.43 20.80 8.30
N LYS A 47 22.31 21.37 8.76
CA LYS A 47 21.16 20.63 9.29
C LYS A 47 20.26 20.17 8.13
N PRO A 48 20.10 18.86 7.88
CA PRO A 48 19.11 18.37 6.91
C PRO A 48 17.69 18.71 7.38
N LYS A 49 16.77 18.98 6.46
CA LYS A 49 15.36 19.25 6.79
C LYS A 49 14.60 17.93 6.91
N ALA A 50 13.56 17.88 7.74
CA ALA A 50 12.73 16.67 7.90
C ALA A 50 12.11 16.21 6.57
N THR A 51 11.76 17.18 5.73
CA THR A 51 11.23 16.95 4.38
C THR A 51 12.23 16.34 3.40
N ASP A 52 13.53 16.42 3.70
CA ASP A 52 14.58 15.77 2.89
C ASP A 52 14.70 14.28 3.23
N LEU A 53 14.32 13.89 4.45
CA LEU A 53 14.36 12.51 4.92
C LEU A 53 13.08 11.74 4.58
N PHE A 54 11.93 12.38 4.79
CA PHE A 54 10.64 11.79 4.43
C PHE A 54 9.66 12.86 3.98
N LYS A 55 8.89 12.56 2.93
CA LYS A 55 7.83 13.41 2.42
C LYS A 55 6.60 12.55 2.16
N ARG A 56 5.50 12.89 2.83
CA ARG A 56 4.22 12.21 2.64
C ARG A 56 3.81 12.27 1.15
N PRO A 57 3.43 11.12 0.55
CA PRO A 57 2.85 11.12 -0.79
C PRO A 57 1.57 11.97 -0.78
N LYS A 58 1.44 12.91 -1.71
CA LYS A 58 0.19 13.71 -1.82
C LYS A 58 -0.92 12.82 -2.37
N GLU A 59 -2.12 12.92 -1.80
CA GLU A 59 -3.31 12.32 -2.40
C GLU A 59 -3.45 12.78 -3.85
N GLY A 60 -3.61 11.82 -4.77
CA GLY A 60 -3.68 12.07 -6.21
C GLY A 60 -2.34 11.94 -6.96
N ILE A 61 -1.20 11.88 -6.26
CA ILE A 61 0.06 11.36 -6.82
C ILE A 61 0.13 9.88 -6.47
N SER A 62 -0.87 9.12 -6.92
CA SER A 62 -0.64 7.70 -7.14
C SER A 62 0.51 7.63 -8.12
N ASN A 63 1.59 6.97 -7.73
CA ASN A 63 2.75 6.74 -8.58
C ASN A 63 2.25 6.36 -9.98
N ARG A 64 2.41 7.28 -10.96
CA ARG A 64 2.09 7.00 -12.36
C ARG A 64 2.88 5.80 -12.90
N ASN A 65 3.89 5.36 -12.16
CA ASN A 65 4.69 4.16 -12.42
C ASN A 65 3.96 2.85 -12.05
N ASN A 66 2.90 2.87 -11.24
CA ASN A 66 2.20 1.66 -10.79
C ASN A 66 1.14 1.13 -11.78
N LEU A 67 0.77 1.86 -12.84
CA LEU A 67 -0.31 1.38 -13.72
C LEU A 67 0.12 0.13 -14.51
N ALA A 68 1.38 0.09 -14.93
CA ALA A 68 1.97 -1.07 -15.60
C ALA A 68 2.14 -2.25 -14.65
N GLU A 69 2.65 -2.00 -13.44
CA GLU A 69 2.81 -3.03 -12.40
C GLU A 69 1.46 -3.59 -11.93
N MET A 70 0.45 -2.75 -11.74
CA MET A 70 -0.90 -3.18 -11.40
C MET A 70 -1.55 -3.98 -12.53
N LYS A 71 -1.32 -3.60 -13.79
CA LYS A 71 -1.80 -4.38 -14.94
C LYS A 71 -1.14 -5.76 -14.97
N GLU A 72 0.18 -5.83 -14.79
CA GLU A 72 0.91 -7.09 -14.75
C GLU A 72 0.44 -7.98 -13.59
N GLU A 73 0.18 -7.40 -12.42
CA GLU A 73 -0.34 -8.14 -11.28
C GLU A 73 -1.77 -8.65 -11.51
N THR A 74 -2.63 -7.87 -12.17
CA THR A 74 -3.97 -8.34 -12.57
C THR A 74 -3.93 -9.45 -13.61
N GLU A 75 -3.00 -9.39 -14.58
CA GLU A 75 -2.81 -10.45 -15.58
C GLU A 75 -2.34 -11.74 -14.90
N ARG A 76 -1.37 -11.67 -13.98
CA ARG A 76 -0.91 -12.82 -13.19
C ARG A 76 -2.03 -13.45 -12.35
N LEU A 77 -2.88 -12.63 -11.73
CA LEU A 77 -4.01 -13.12 -10.95
C LEU A 77 -5.07 -13.80 -11.84
N ASN A 78 -5.37 -13.23 -13.01
CA ASN A 78 -6.29 -13.83 -13.97
C ASN A 78 -5.75 -15.16 -14.50
N ASP A 79 -4.46 -15.24 -14.83
CA ASP A 79 -3.80 -16.48 -15.25
C ASP A 79 -3.83 -17.55 -14.16
N TRP A 80 -3.62 -17.15 -12.90
CA TRP A 80 -3.71 -18.05 -11.76
C TRP A 80 -5.15 -18.56 -11.55
N LEU A 81 -6.15 -17.68 -11.65
CA LEU A 81 -7.56 -18.06 -11.56
C LEU A 81 -7.97 -19.02 -12.67
N ALA A 82 -7.55 -18.76 -13.92
CA ALA A 82 -7.82 -19.62 -15.07
C ALA A 82 -7.28 -21.05 -14.89
N ARG A 83 -6.19 -21.23 -14.14
CA ARG A 83 -5.62 -22.55 -13.82
C ARG A 83 -6.42 -23.31 -12.76
N ILE A 84 -7.16 -22.60 -11.91
CA ILE A 84 -7.86 -23.17 -10.75
C ILE A 84 -9.34 -23.42 -11.05
N THR A 85 -9.94 -22.64 -11.96
CA THR A 85 -11.32 -22.88 -12.42
C THR A 85 -11.34 -23.89 -13.57
N PRO A 86 -11.80 -25.14 -13.39
CA PRO A 86 -12.07 -26.01 -14.52
C PRO A 86 -13.16 -25.36 -15.36
N ALA A 87 -12.91 -25.22 -16.66
CA ALA A 87 -13.87 -24.69 -17.61
C ALA A 87 -15.18 -25.48 -17.49
N ARG A 88 -16.24 -24.82 -17.04
CA ARG A 88 -17.61 -25.32 -17.12
C ARG A 88 -17.98 -25.33 -18.61
N LYS A 89 -17.49 -26.32 -19.36
CA LYS A 89 -18.10 -26.73 -20.62
C LYS A 89 -19.39 -27.44 -20.23
N GLU A 90 -20.44 -26.66 -20.02
CA GLU A 90 -21.79 -27.20 -20.04
C GLU A 90 -22.20 -27.30 -21.50
N ASP A 91 -22.54 -28.52 -21.87
CA ASP A 91 -22.94 -29.00 -23.18
C ASP A 91 -24.17 -28.22 -23.68
N ALA A 92 -23.95 -27.31 -24.63
CA ALA A 92 -25.02 -26.80 -25.48
C ALA A 92 -25.11 -27.68 -26.73
N ASN A 93 -25.60 -28.91 -26.54
CA ASN A 93 -26.23 -29.71 -27.58
C ASN A 93 -27.22 -30.66 -26.89
N GLY A 94 -28.48 -30.23 -26.84
CA GLY A 94 -29.65 -30.96 -26.39
C GLY A 94 -30.89 -30.22 -26.88
#